data_AF-V7BFP3-F1
#
_entry.id   AF-V7BFP3-F1
#
_cell.length_a   1.000
_cell.length_b   1.000
_cell.length_c   1.000
_cell.angle_alpha   90.00
_cell.angle_beta   90.00
_cell.angle_gamma   90.00
#
_symmetry.space_group_name_H-M   'P 1'
#
loop_
_entity.id
_entity.type
_entity.pdbx_description
1 polymer ?
#
loop_
_entity_poly.entity_id
_entity_poly.type
_entity_poly.pdbx_seq_one_letter_code
_entity_poly.pdbx_strand_id
1 'polypeptide(L)'
;MSSRGFVRGASLTANAVWHRRSFFPTVTVSVHRRKLFKFQSFSSTTSCSSLPPPDLPRLAKTAQISLTPNEVEEIAPKIQQVIDWFGQLQGVDLESVEPSIRAETENNLRDNAPETFQHRDAMIASVPNYEEPYIKVPRVLSMD
;
A
#
# COMPACT_ATOMS: atom_id res chain seq x y z
N MET A 1 43.23 31.31 -60.47
CA MET A 1 41.87 30.78 -60.18
C MET A 1 41.43 31.47 -58.89
N SER A 2 40.74 32.61 -58.92
CA SER A 2 39.26 32.74 -59.00
C SER A 2 38.59 31.70 -58.08
N SER A 3 37.87 32.02 -57.01
CA SER A 3 36.86 33.08 -56.85
C SER A 3 36.45 33.21 -55.37
N ARG A 4 36.12 34.45 -54.96
CA ARG A 4 35.02 34.96 -54.09
C ARG A 4 34.43 34.00 -53.02
N GLY A 5 34.07 34.42 -51.80
CA GLY A 5 33.78 35.75 -51.29
C GLY A 5 32.91 35.61 -50.02
N PHE A 6 33.10 36.59 -49.14
CA PHE A 6 32.43 36.90 -47.88
C PHE A 6 30.89 36.91 -47.92
N VAL A 7 30.20 36.32 -46.92
CA VAL A 7 28.91 36.83 -46.40
C VAL A 7 28.70 36.48 -44.90
N ARG A 8 28.81 37.52 -44.07
CA ARG A 8 28.05 37.93 -42.86
C ARG A 8 27.34 36.87 -41.99
N GLY A 9 27.61 36.97 -40.68
CA GLY A 9 26.73 36.48 -39.64
C GLY A 9 25.43 37.27 -39.49
N ALA A 10 24.48 36.66 -38.79
CA ALA A 10 23.43 37.33 -38.04
C ALA A 10 22.92 36.35 -36.97
N SER A 11 23.26 36.66 -35.72
CA SER A 11 22.51 36.22 -34.56
C SER A 11 21.11 36.81 -34.65
N LEU A 12 20.08 35.97 -34.53
CA LEU A 12 18.73 36.41 -34.21
C LEU A 12 18.18 35.50 -33.12
N THR A 13 18.22 36.05 -31.91
CA THR A 13 17.51 35.61 -30.72
C THR A 13 16.00 35.72 -30.97
N ALA A 14 15.32 34.58 -31.08
CA ALA A 14 13.86 34.58 -30.97
C ALA A 14 13.50 34.49 -29.48
N ASN A 15 13.19 35.63 -28.88
CA ASN A 15 12.56 35.72 -27.56
C ASN A 15 11.17 35.05 -27.61
N ALA A 16 11.01 33.91 -26.95
CA ALA A 16 9.71 33.32 -26.70
C ALA A 16 9.00 34.12 -25.60
N VAL A 17 8.12 35.04 -26.01
CA VAL A 17 7.21 35.75 -25.11
C VAL A 17 6.08 34.80 -24.71
N TRP A 18 6.25 34.14 -23.57
CA TRP A 18 5.18 33.39 -22.93
C TRP A 18 4.28 34.37 -22.19
N HIS A 19 3.16 34.75 -22.80
CA HIS A 19 2.08 35.39 -22.07
C HIS A 19 1.48 34.36 -21.10
N ARG A 20 1.91 34.44 -19.84
CA ARG A 20 1.33 33.74 -18.70
C ARG A 20 -0.05 34.33 -18.43
N ARG A 21 -1.06 33.95 -19.22
CA ARG A 21 -2.46 34.13 -18.83
C ARG A 21 -2.76 33.12 -17.73
N SER A 22 -2.80 33.62 -16.51
CA SER A 22 -3.35 32.97 -15.33
C SER A 22 -4.80 32.60 -15.61
N PHE A 23 -5.00 31.35 -16.05
CA PHE A 23 -6.32 30.74 -16.13
C PHE A 23 -6.26 29.43 -15.36
N PHE A 24 -6.26 29.53 -14.04
CA PHE A 24 -6.52 28.38 -13.18
C PHE A 24 -8.05 28.22 -13.13
N PRO A 25 -8.63 27.16 -13.73
CA PRO A 25 -10.04 26.87 -13.48
C PRO A 25 -10.19 26.48 -12.00
N THR A 26 -11.09 27.15 -11.29
CA THR A 26 -11.54 26.73 -9.96
C THR A 26 -12.23 25.38 -10.11
N VAL A 27 -11.56 24.30 -9.72
CA VAL A 27 -12.17 22.97 -9.65
C VAL A 27 -12.95 22.88 -8.35
N THR A 28 -14.27 23.03 -8.46
CA THR A 28 -15.18 22.81 -7.34
C THR A 28 -15.36 21.30 -7.14
N VAL A 29 -14.75 20.75 -6.09
CA VAL A 29 -14.92 19.33 -5.74
C VAL A 29 -16.20 19.19 -4.91
N SER A 30 -17.27 18.66 -5.51
CA SER A 30 -18.48 18.29 -4.78
C SER A 30 -18.23 16.99 -4.02
N VAL A 31 -18.05 17.08 -2.70
CA VAL A 31 -17.97 15.89 -1.83
C VAL A 31 -19.38 15.32 -1.68
N HIS A 32 -19.73 14.39 -2.55
CA HIS A 32 -20.93 13.57 -2.36
C HIS A 32 -20.72 12.72 -1.11
N ARG A 33 -21.53 12.97 -0.06
CA ARG A 33 -21.67 12.07 1.08
C ARG A 33 -22.05 10.69 0.54
N ARG A 34 -21.07 9.81 0.40
CA ARG A 34 -21.33 8.40 0.12
C ARG A 34 -22.14 7.88 1.30
N LYS A 35 -23.27 7.25 1.00
CA LYS A 35 -24.14 6.61 1.98
C LYS A 35 -23.27 5.75 2.91
N LEU A 36 -23.54 5.89 4.21
CA LEU A 36 -23.00 5.04 5.27
C LEU A 36 -22.92 3.60 4.77
N PHE A 37 -21.70 3.08 4.71
CA PHE A 37 -21.50 1.64 4.58
C PHE A 37 -22.17 1.03 5.80
N LYS A 38 -23.32 0.39 5.60
CA LYS A 38 -23.90 -0.48 6.61
C LYS A 38 -22.91 -1.61 6.81
N PHE A 39 -22.16 -1.55 7.89
CA PHE A 39 -21.47 -2.72 8.40
C PHE A 39 -22.57 -3.75 8.64
N GLN A 40 -22.50 -4.88 7.94
CA GLN A 40 -23.48 -5.93 8.10
C GLN A 40 -23.27 -6.49 9.51
N SER A 41 -24.17 -6.11 10.42
CA SER A 41 -24.26 -6.68 11.75
C SER A 41 -24.50 -8.18 11.58
N PHE A 42 -23.50 -8.99 11.90
CA PHE A 42 -23.66 -10.42 12.06
C PHE A 42 -24.32 -10.66 13.43
N SER A 43 -25.59 -10.27 13.55
CA SER A 43 -26.41 -10.67 14.69
C SER A 43 -26.95 -12.08 14.43
N SER A 44 -26.17 -13.08 14.81
CA SER A 44 -26.70 -14.39 15.12
C SER A 44 -26.79 -14.49 16.63
N THR A 45 -27.99 -14.31 17.17
CA THR A 45 -28.36 -14.72 18.52
C THR A 45 -28.16 -16.24 18.65
N THR A 46 -27.00 -16.65 19.13
CA THR A 46 -26.74 -18.01 19.61
C THR A 46 -25.88 -17.92 20.84
N SER A 47 -26.36 -18.54 21.91
CA SER A 47 -25.70 -18.66 23.20
C SER A 47 -24.28 -19.22 23.09
N CYS A 48 -23.35 -18.57 23.78
CA CYS A 48 -22.20 -19.14 24.50
C CYS A 48 -21.23 -20.05 23.71
N SER A 49 -20.11 -19.43 23.28
CA SER A 49 -18.73 -19.81 23.66
C SER A 49 -18.09 -21.07 23.07
N SER A 50 -18.09 -21.23 21.76
CA SER A 50 -17.07 -22.08 21.13
C SER A 50 -16.80 -21.58 19.72
N LEU A 51 -15.80 -20.71 19.58
CA LEU A 51 -15.18 -20.52 18.28
C LEU A 51 -14.54 -21.86 17.88
N PRO A 52 -14.72 -22.33 16.63
CA PRO A 52 -14.04 -23.53 16.18
C PRO A 52 -12.54 -23.34 16.37
N PRO A 53 -11.79 -24.39 16.77
CA PRO A 53 -10.37 -24.27 17.00
C PRO A 53 -9.69 -23.71 15.74
N PRO A 54 -8.78 -22.73 15.90
CA PRO A 54 -8.15 -22.07 14.76
C PRO A 54 -7.31 -23.08 13.96
N ASP A 55 -7.48 -23.07 12.64
CA ASP A 55 -6.67 -23.86 11.71
C ASP A 55 -5.28 -23.23 11.58
N LEU A 56 -4.37 -23.66 12.45
CA LEU A 56 -3.01 -23.13 12.52
C LEU A 56 -2.20 -23.38 11.24
N PRO A 57 -2.24 -24.56 10.59
CA PRO A 57 -1.59 -24.78 9.30
C PRO A 57 -2.04 -23.79 8.22
N ARG A 58 -3.34 -23.53 8.12
CA ARG A 58 -3.86 -22.56 7.16
C ARG A 58 -3.44 -21.13 7.48
N LEU A 59 -3.45 -20.76 8.76
CA LEU A 59 -2.98 -19.45 9.21
C LEU A 59 -1.51 -19.25 8.88
N ALA A 60 -0.67 -20.25 9.15
CA ALA A 60 0.76 -20.24 8.85
C ALA A 60 1.02 -20.10 7.34
N LYS A 61 0.29 -20.84 6.50
CA LYS A 61 0.35 -20.70 5.04
C LYS A 61 -0.01 -19.28 4.58
N THR A 62 -1.02 -18.67 5.20
CA THR A 62 -1.47 -17.30 4.87
C THR A 62 -0.40 -16.26 5.25
N ALA A 63 0.28 -16.46 6.38
CA ALA A 63 1.36 -15.60 6.85
C ALA A 63 2.73 -15.90 6.20
N GLN A 64 2.81 -16.91 5.32
CA GLN A 64 4.07 -17.43 4.77
C GLN A 64 5.08 -17.85 5.86
N ILE A 65 4.57 -18.46 6.93
CA ILE A 65 5.37 -19.01 8.02
C ILE A 65 5.41 -20.54 7.88
N SER A 66 6.60 -21.11 7.86
CA SER A 66 6.80 -22.56 7.92
C SER A 66 6.75 -23.02 9.37
N LEU A 67 5.87 -23.98 9.67
CA LEU A 67 5.75 -24.60 10.99
C LEU A 67 5.93 -26.12 10.90
N THR A 68 6.62 -26.69 11.87
CA THR A 68 6.69 -28.13 12.09
C THR A 68 5.46 -28.63 12.85
N PRO A 69 5.10 -29.93 12.77
CA PRO A 69 3.95 -30.46 13.50
C PRO A 69 4.08 -30.29 15.03
N ASN A 70 5.30 -30.39 15.57
CA ASN A 70 5.54 -30.16 17.00
C ASN A 70 5.26 -28.71 17.41
N GLU A 71 5.72 -27.74 16.61
CA GLU A 71 5.42 -26.32 16.87
C GLU A 71 3.93 -26.02 16.76
N VAL A 72 3.20 -26.71 15.88
CA VAL A 72 1.75 -26.58 15.77
C VAL A 72 1.06 -26.98 17.07
N GLU A 73 1.45 -28.11 17.67
CA GLU A 73 0.91 -28.58 18.95
C GLU A 73 1.22 -27.62 20.10
N GLU A 74 2.41 -27.01 20.11
CA GLU A 74 2.82 -26.05 21.13
C GLU A 74 2.15 -24.67 21.01
N ILE A 75 1.88 -24.23 19.78
CA ILE A 75 1.37 -22.87 19.49
C ILE A 75 -0.16 -22.84 19.48
N ALA A 76 -0.82 -23.91 19.04
CA ALA A 76 -2.29 -24.00 18.96
C ALA A 76 -3.01 -23.55 20.26
N PRO A 77 -2.67 -24.03 21.46
CA PRO A 77 -3.36 -23.61 22.68
C PRO A 77 -3.11 -22.13 23.03
N LYS A 78 -1.94 -21.57 22.66
CA LYS A 78 -1.61 -20.17 22.89
C LYS A 78 -2.47 -19.25 22.02
N ILE A 79 -2.64 -19.60 20.74
CA ILE A 79 -3.51 -18.86 19.82
C ILE A 79 -4.97 -18.97 20.26
N GLN A 80 -5.40 -20.15 20.72
CA GLN A 80 -6.74 -20.32 21.27
C GLN A 80 -7.00 -19.40 22.47
N GLN A 81 -6.05 -19.30 23.41
CA GLN A 81 -6.17 -18.39 24.56
C GLN A 81 -6.32 -16.91 24.14
N VAL A 82 -5.58 -16.47 23.11
CA VAL A 82 -5.70 -15.11 22.57
C VAL A 82 -7.08 -14.89 21.96
N ILE A 83 -7.56 -15.85 21.16
CA ILE A 83 -8.88 -15.78 20.53
C ILE A 83 -10.00 -15.76 21.58
N ASP A 84 -9.91 -16.59 22.61
CA ASP A 84 -10.89 -16.63 23.70
C ASP A 84 -10.93 -15.29 24.46
N TRP A 85 -9.76 -14.66 24.67
CA TRP A 85 -9.67 -13.33 25.25
C TRP A 85 -10.34 -12.26 24.36
N PHE A 86 -10.07 -12.26 23.05
CA PHE A 86 -10.75 -11.37 22.11
C PHE A 86 -12.25 -11.66 21.99
N GLY A 87 -12.68 -12.91 22.21
CA GLY A 87 -14.08 -13.31 22.20
C GLY A 87 -14.93 -12.56 23.22
N GLN A 88 -14.33 -12.04 24.29
CA GLN A 88 -15.01 -11.19 25.29
C GLN A 88 -15.62 -9.93 24.66
N LEU A 89 -15.02 -9.40 23.58
CA LEU A 89 -15.52 -8.22 22.88
C LEU A 89 -16.85 -8.45 22.15
N GLN A 90 -17.22 -9.71 21.87
CA GLN A 90 -18.50 -10.03 21.22
C GLN A 90 -19.71 -9.73 22.12
N GLY A 91 -19.50 -9.62 23.44
CA GLY A 91 -20.55 -9.25 24.39
C GLY A 91 -20.79 -7.76 24.53
N VAL A 92 -20.05 -6.92 23.81
CA VAL A 92 -20.14 -5.45 23.89
C VAL A 92 -21.14 -4.94 22.84
N ASP A 93 -22.06 -4.08 23.24
CA ASP A 93 -22.99 -3.40 22.33
C ASP A 93 -22.26 -2.29 21.53
N LEU A 94 -22.36 -2.37 20.21
CA LEU A 94 -21.69 -1.46 19.26
C LEU A 94 -22.69 -0.77 18.31
N GLU A 95 -24.01 -0.92 18.49
CA GLU A 95 -25.01 -0.44 17.53
C GLU A 95 -24.99 1.09 17.34
N SER A 96 -24.50 1.85 18.33
CA SER A 96 -24.44 3.32 18.29
C SER A 96 -23.03 3.89 18.12
N VAL A 97 -22.02 3.07 17.88
CA VAL A 97 -20.61 3.50 17.83
C VAL A 97 -20.05 3.34 16.42
N GLU A 98 -19.60 4.44 15.82
CA GLU A 98 -18.91 4.41 14.53
C GLU A 98 -17.50 3.82 14.67
N PRO A 99 -17.04 2.98 13.73
CA PRO A 99 -15.67 2.44 13.76
C PRO A 99 -14.62 3.55 13.76
N SER A 100 -13.68 3.47 14.69
CA SER A 100 -12.54 4.39 14.74
C SER A 100 -11.55 4.07 13.60
N ILE A 101 -11.64 4.83 12.51
CA ILE A 101 -10.58 4.91 11.49
C ILE A 101 -9.58 5.98 11.98
N ARG A 102 -8.29 5.86 11.62
CA ARG A 102 -7.20 6.81 11.99
C ARG A 102 -7.75 8.23 12.20
N ALA A 103 -7.40 8.84 13.35
CA ALA A 103 -7.80 10.20 13.69
C ALA A 103 -7.60 11.14 12.49
N GLU A 104 -8.62 11.94 12.20
CA GLU A 104 -8.71 12.80 11.02
C GLU A 104 -7.43 13.63 10.88
N THR A 105 -6.52 13.14 10.03
CA THR A 105 -5.38 13.89 9.57
C THR A 105 -5.79 14.45 8.22
N GLU A 106 -5.50 15.72 7.99
CA GLU A 106 -5.70 16.37 6.70
C GLU A 106 -5.15 15.51 5.54
N ASN A 107 -5.74 15.67 4.35
CA ASN A 107 -5.38 14.89 3.18
C ASN A 107 -3.93 15.19 2.75
N ASN A 108 -2.99 14.40 3.28
CA ASN A 108 -1.56 14.52 3.02
C ASN A 108 -1.22 14.01 1.61
N LEU A 109 -1.43 14.87 0.62
CA LEU A 109 -1.03 14.63 -0.76
C LEU A 109 0.45 15.00 -0.95
N ARG A 110 1.22 14.10 -1.57
CA ARG A 110 2.58 14.40 -2.04
C ARG A 110 2.52 15.16 -3.37
N ASP A 111 3.40 16.14 -3.57
CA ASP A 111 3.55 16.84 -4.83
C ASP A 111 3.94 15.91 -5.99
N ASN A 112 3.44 16.20 -7.20
CA ASN A 112 3.81 15.46 -8.41
C ASN A 112 5.11 16.00 -9.02
N ALA A 113 6.20 15.95 -8.26
CA ALA A 113 7.54 16.29 -8.70
C ALA A 113 8.43 15.03 -8.76
N PRO A 114 9.31 14.90 -9.77
CA PRO A 114 10.28 13.81 -9.83
C PRO A 114 11.43 14.04 -8.83
N GLU A 115 11.84 12.97 -8.15
CA GLU A 115 12.97 12.98 -7.21
C GLU A 115 13.99 11.91 -7.62
N THR A 116 15.28 12.26 -7.58
CA THR A 116 16.37 11.32 -7.85
C THR A 116 16.83 10.66 -6.55
N PHE A 117 16.83 9.33 -6.52
CA PHE A 117 17.34 8.59 -5.37
C PHE A 117 18.87 8.40 -5.47
N GLN A 118 19.62 8.84 -4.46
CA GLN A 118 21.08 8.88 -4.51
C GLN A 118 21.77 7.57 -4.06
N HIS A 119 21.08 6.69 -3.33
CA HIS A 119 21.70 5.54 -2.65
C HIS A 119 21.31 4.19 -3.25
N ARG A 120 21.29 4.09 -4.59
CA ARG A 120 20.96 2.84 -5.29
C ARG A 120 21.90 1.70 -4.89
N ASP A 121 23.19 1.98 -4.76
CA ASP A 121 24.20 0.95 -4.45
C ASP A 121 23.99 0.31 -3.07
N ALA A 122 23.54 1.10 -2.08
CA ALA A 122 23.22 0.60 -0.75
C ALA A 122 22.00 -0.34 -0.76
N MET A 123 21.00 -0.06 -1.61
CA MET A 123 19.86 -0.96 -1.80
C MET A 123 20.32 -2.29 -2.43
N ILE A 124 21.13 -2.23 -3.49
CA ILE A 124 21.63 -3.43 -4.18
C ILE A 124 22.47 -4.28 -3.22
N ALA A 125 23.32 -3.65 -2.41
CA ALA A 125 24.14 -4.35 -1.41
C ALA A 125 23.30 -5.09 -0.34
N SER A 126 22.05 -4.68 -0.11
CA SER A 126 21.13 -5.37 0.81
C SER A 126 20.43 -6.59 0.20
N VAL A 127 20.51 -6.77 -1.13
CA VAL A 127 19.84 -7.86 -1.84
C VAL A 127 20.67 -9.14 -1.73
N PRO A 128 20.12 -10.25 -1.20
CA PRO A 128 20.89 -11.48 -1.03
C PRO A 128 21.38 -12.12 -2.33
N ASN A 129 20.62 -12.01 -3.42
CA ASN A 129 20.97 -12.58 -4.72
C ASN A 129 20.62 -11.60 -5.84
N TYR A 130 21.66 -11.03 -6.44
CA TYR A 130 21.56 -10.01 -7.47
C TYR A 130 22.42 -10.39 -8.67
N GLU A 131 21.85 -10.28 -9.86
CA GLU A 131 22.51 -10.53 -11.14
C GLU A 131 22.13 -9.37 -12.06
N GLU A 132 23.02 -8.38 -12.20
CA GLU A 132 22.70 -7.09 -12.81
C GLU A 132 22.01 -7.23 -14.18
N PRO A 133 20.85 -6.58 -14.40
CA PRO A 133 20.13 -5.60 -13.55
C PRO A 133 19.02 -6.17 -12.64
N TYR A 134 18.98 -7.48 -12.39
CA TYR A 134 17.86 -8.18 -11.78
C TYR A 134 18.12 -8.71 -10.37
N ILE A 135 17.08 -8.76 -9.56
CA ILE A 135 17.05 -9.53 -8.32
C ILE A 135 16.69 -10.98 -8.67
N LYS A 136 17.51 -11.92 -8.25
CA LYS A 136 17.31 -13.33 -8.58
C LYS A 136 16.42 -13.97 -7.53
N VAL A 137 15.28 -14.50 -7.97
CA VAL A 137 14.33 -15.24 -7.13
C VAL A 137 14.13 -16.66 -7.66
N PRO A 138 13.73 -17.61 -6.80
CA PRO A 138 13.28 -18.92 -7.27
C PRO A 138 12.17 -18.75 -8.32
N ARG A 139 12.19 -19.60 -9.34
CA ARG A 139 11.16 -19.58 -10.39
C ARG A 139 9.79 -19.83 -9.75
N VAL A 140 8.82 -18.96 -10.05
CA VAL A 140 7.43 -19.20 -9.70
C VAL A 140 6.92 -20.37 -10.53
N LEU A 141 6.68 -21.49 -9.87
CA LEU A 141 5.94 -22.62 -10.44
C LEU A 141 4.48 -22.43 -10.04
N SER A 142 3.56 -22.46 -11.00
CA SER A 142 2.14 -22.61 -10.67
C SER A 142 1.95 -23.99 -10.05
N MET A 143 1.56 -24.02 -8.77
CA MET A 143 1.05 -25.23 -8.14
C MET A 143 -0.46 -25.22 -8.35
N ASP A 144 -0.96 -26.19 -9.13
CA ASP A 144 -2.38 -26.52 -9.18
C ASP A 144 -2.85 -27.12 -7.84
#